data_AF-A0A3M1W6X1-F1
#
_entry.id   AF-A0A3M1W6X1-F1
#
_cell.length_a   1.000
_cell.length_b   1.000
_cell.length_c   1.000
_cell.angle_alpha   90.00
_cell.angle_beta   90.00
_cell.angle_gamma   90.00
#
_symmetry.space_group_name_H-M   'P 1'
#
loop_
_entity.id
_entity.type
_entity.pdbx_description
1 polymer ?
#
loop_
_entity_poly.entity_id
_entity_poly.type
_entity_poly.pdbx_seq_one_letter_code
_entity_poly.pdbx_strand_id
1 'polypeptide(L)' 'TLEEMERTMIQQALEQTGWNQTRAAHLLGISRDAIRYKIKKHKIERGVIVSAPSSLKSA' A
#
# COMPACT_ATOMS: atom_id res chain seq x y z
N THR A 1 -0.24 -12.49 -10.82
CA THR A 1 -0.10 -13.72 -10.00
C THR A 1 -0.79 -13.52 -8.66
N LEU A 2 -0.95 -14.58 -7.84
CA LEU A 2 -1.53 -14.46 -6.49
C LEU A 2 -0.76 -13.44 -5.62
N GLU A 3 0.56 -13.35 -5.78
CA GLU A 3 1.39 -12.41 -5.04
C GLU A 3 1.13 -10.94 -5.39
N GLU A 4 0.87 -10.63 -6.66
CA GLU A 4 0.54 -9.26 -7.09
C GLU A 4 -0.83 -8.82 -6.58
N MET A 5 -1.81 -9.74 -6.56
CA MET A 5 -3.12 -9.48 -5.97
C MET A 5 -2.99 -9.22 -4.46
N GLU A 6 -2.22 -10.06 -3.76
CA GLU A 6 -1.95 -9.86 -2.34
C GLU A 6 -1.29 -8.50 -2.06
N ARG A 7 -0.25 -8.15 -2.83
CA ARG A 7 0.43 -6.84 -2.72
C ARG A 7 -0.55 -5.69 -2.91
N THR A 8 -1.42 -5.77 -3.93
CA THR A 8 -2.41 -4.73 -4.24
C THR A 8 -3.42 -4.57 -3.10
N MET A 9 -3.94 -5.68 -2.54
CA MET A 9 -4.86 -5.63 -1.41
C MET A 9 -4.25 -4.99 -0.17
N ILE A 10 -2.98 -5.31 0.13
CA ILE A 10 -2.27 -4.72 1.27
C ILE A 10 -2.07 -3.23 1.05
N GLN A 11 -1.65 -2.83 -0.15
CA GLN A 11 -1.43 -1.42 -0.48
C GLN A 11 -2.74 -0.62 -0.36
N GLN A 12 -3.84 -1.12 -0.92
CA GLN A 12 -5.15 -0.48 -0.81
C GLN A 12 -5.62 -0.35 0.64
N ALA A 13 -5.49 -1.40 1.46
CA ALA A 13 -5.87 -1.34 2.87
C ALA A 13 -5.02 -0.32 3.65
N LEU A 14 -3.72 -0.21 3.34
CA LEU A 14 -2.85 0.80 3.93
C LEU A 14 -3.26 2.20 3.50
N GLU A 15 -3.53 2.44 2.22
CA GLU A 15 -3.96 3.74 1.72
C GLU A 15 -5.31 4.17 2.32
N GLN A 16 -6.31 3.28 2.33
CA GLN A 16 -7.63 3.53 2.90
C GLN A 16 -7.59 3.89 4.39
N THR A 17 -6.59 3.39 5.12
CA THR A 17 -6.44 3.62 6.56
C THR A 17 -5.45 4.74 6.90
N GLY A 18 -4.97 5.48 5.90
CA GLY A 18 -3.96 6.51 6.11
C GLY A 18 -2.64 5.94 6.64
N TRP A 19 -2.26 4.75 6.16
CA TRP A 19 -1.07 3.99 6.56
C TRP A 19 -1.09 3.49 8.00
N ASN A 20 -2.28 3.35 8.60
CA ASN A 20 -2.42 2.74 9.91
C ASN A 20 -2.42 1.21 9.80
N GLN A 21 -1.26 0.60 10.05
CA GLN A 21 -1.06 -0.85 9.94
C GLN A 21 -2.05 -1.67 10.77
N THR A 22 -2.41 -1.23 11.98
CA THR A 22 -3.37 -1.95 12.82
C THR A 22 -4.75 -1.95 12.16
N ARG A 23 -5.22 -0.80 11.67
CA ARG A 23 -6.50 -0.70 10.97
C ARG A 23 -6.49 -1.45 9.65
N ALA A 24 -5.40 -1.38 8.87
CA ALA A 24 -5.26 -2.14 7.63
C ALA A 24 -5.29 -3.65 7.87
N ALA A 25 -4.66 -4.13 8.95
CA ALA A 25 -4.72 -5.53 9.36
C ALA A 25 -6.15 -5.97 9.70
N HIS A 26 -6.89 -5.13 10.45
CA HIS A 26 -8.31 -5.37 10.73
C HIS A 26 -9.16 -5.42 9.45
N LEU A 27 -8.94 -4.53 8.48
CA LEU A 27 -9.66 -4.55 7.20
C LEU A 27 -9.39 -5.82 6.38
N LEU A 28 -8.17 -6.34 6.44
CA LEU A 28 -7.77 -7.55 5.71
C LEU A 28 -8.06 -8.84 6.50
N GLY A 29 -8.58 -8.75 7.72
CA GLY A 29 -8.86 -9.92 8.57
C GLY A 29 -7.60 -10.68 9.00
N ILE A 30 -6.46 -10.00 9.12
CA ILE A 30 -5.18 -10.59 9.52
C ILE A 30 -4.62 -9.93 10.78
N SER A 31 -3.60 -10.54 11.38
CA SER A 31 -2.91 -9.94 12.52
C SER A 31 -2.03 -8.76 12.10
N ARG A 32 -1.75 -7.86 13.05
CA ARG A 32 -0.79 -6.76 12.85
C ARG A 32 0.61 -7.27 12.48
N ASP A 33 1.03 -8.41 13.01
CA ASP A 33 2.35 -8.96 12.68
C ASP A 33 2.37 -9.55 11.26
N ALA A 34 1.26 -10.16 10.82
CA ALA A 34 1.12 -10.62 9.44
C ALA A 34 1.18 -9.46 8.46
N ILE A 35 0.50 -8.33 8.74
CA ILE A 35 0.59 -7.16 7.84
C ILE A 35 2.00 -6.59 7.80
N ARG A 36 2.69 -6.49 8.96
CA ARG A 36 4.08 -6.01 9.02
C ARG A 36 5.01 -6.90 8.19
N TYR A 37 4.88 -8.22 8.33
CA TYR A 37 5.66 -9.17 7.55
C TYR A 37 5.41 -9.01 6.05
N LYS A 38 4.13 -8.93 5.64
CA LYS A 38 3.75 -8.81 4.24
C LYS A 38 4.22 -7.48 3.62
N ILE A 39 4.16 -6.37 4.35
CA ILE A 39 4.73 -5.07 3.91
C ILE A 39 6.22 -5.22 3.60
N LYS A 40 6.97 -5.86 4.50
CA LYS A 40 8.41 -6.10 4.29
C LYS A 40 8.68 -7.07 3.14
N LYS A 41 7.91 -8.16 3.03
CA LYS A 41 8.03 -9.16 1.96
C LYS A 41 7.81 -8.52 0.58
N HIS A 42 6.76 -7.70 0.47
CA HIS A 42 6.33 -7.09 -0.79
C HIS A 42 6.95 -5.71 -1.06
N LYS A 43 7.83 -5.22 -0.18
CA LYS A 43 8.47 -3.91 -0.26
C LYS A 43 7.46 -2.78 -0.53
N ILE A 44 6.38 -2.77 0.24
CA ILE A 44 5.30 -1.79 0.09
C ILE A 44 5.73 -0.50 0.79
N GLU A 45 5.77 0.60 0.05
CA GLU A 45 6.29 1.87 0.52
C GLU A 45 5.30 3.01 0.39
N ARG A 46 5.52 3.99 1.29
CA ARG A 46 5.10 5.39 1.28
C ARG A 46 5.01 6.05 -0.09
N GLY A 47 4.05 5.74 -0.96
CA GLY A 47 3.86 6.50 -2.20
C GLY A 47 3.50 7.95 -1.85
N VAL A 48 4.48 8.84 -1.80
CA VAL A 48 4.20 10.28 -1.70
C VAL A 48 3.54 10.66 -3.00
N ILE A 49 2.25 11.02 -2.92
CA ILE A 49 1.52 11.59 -4.03
C ILE A 49 2.22 12.93 -4.32
N VAL A 50 3.10 12.96 -5.32
CA VAL A 50 3.49 14.22 -5.95
C VAL A 50 2.20 14.73 -6.58
N SER A 51 1.67 15.81 -6.04
CA SER A 51 0.49 16.46 -6.57
C SER A 51 0.73 16.88 -8.03
N ALA A 52 0.01 16.23 -8.96
CA ALA A 52 -0.26 16.64 -10.34
C ALA A 52 0.90 16.56 -11.37
N PRO A 53 0.57 16.41 -12.67
CA PRO A 53 1.51 16.03 -13.72
C PRO A 53 2.27 17.27 -14.18
N SER A 54 3.60 17.17 -14.25
CA SER A 54 4.39 18.03 -15.12
C SER A 54 4.14 17.63 -16.57
N SER A 55 2.94 17.97 -17.07
CA SER A 55 2.71 18.15 -18.50
C SER A 55 3.47 19.40 -18.93
N LEU A 56 4.64 19.21 -19.53
CA LEU A 56 5.18 20.09 -20.57
C LEU A 56 6.25 19.32 -21.35
N LYS A 57 5.78 18.42 -22.23
CA LYS A 57 6.31 18.42 -23.60
C LYS A 57 5.69 19.65 -24.26
N SER A 58 6.49 20.68 -24.55
CA SER A 58 6.27 21.71 -25.60
C SER A 58 7.34 22.79 -25.47
N ALA A 59 8.41 22.68 -26.27
CA ALA A 59 9.17 23.75 -26.94
C ALA A 59 10.45 23.15 -27.50
#